data_AF-A0A538RNV2-F1
#
_entry.id   AF-A0A538RNV2-F1
#
_cell.length_a   1.000
_cell.length_b   1.000
_cell.length_c   1.000
_cell.angle_alpha   90.00
_cell.angle_beta   90.00
_cell.angle_gamma   90.00
#
_symmetry.space_group_name_H-M   'P 1'
#
loop_
_entity.id
_entity.type
_entity.pdbx_description
1 polymer ?
#
loop_
_entity_poly.entity_id
_entity_poly.type
_entity_poly.pdbx_seq_one_letter_code
_entity_poly.pdbx_strand_id
1 'polypeptide(L)'
;MTAELAHLEQQTSQPDFWNHAPKAAKISRKKSTIERDLQQWRDIDGKMNNLRALLELAEESGDAELAKELTFELDQFEPKLAALRLELLLSGELDPNNAIVAIHPGAGGTESQDWAQMLLRMYVRWAERKKFKVETL
;
A
#
# COMPACT_ATOMS: atom_id res chain seq x y z
N MET A 1 6.33 -14.79 -4.74
CA MET A 1 4.91 -14.37 -4.71
C MET A 1 4.02 -15.26 -5.55
N THR A 2 4.25 -15.47 -6.85
CA THR A 2 3.38 -16.31 -7.71
C THR A 2 3.35 -17.79 -7.32
N ALA A 3 4.51 -18.40 -7.09
CA ALA A 3 4.60 -19.79 -6.62
C ALA A 3 3.98 -19.98 -5.22
N GLU A 4 4.14 -18.97 -4.36
CA GLU A 4 3.57 -18.97 -3.02
C GLU A 4 2.04 -18.80 -3.04
N LEU A 5 1.52 -17.94 -3.91
CA LEU A 5 0.08 -17.79 -4.14
C LEU A 5 -0.52 -19.11 -4.61
N ALA A 6 0.08 -19.77 -5.60
CA ALA A 6 -0.39 -21.07 -6.10
C ALA A 6 -0.43 -22.14 -5.00
N HIS A 7 0.58 -22.17 -4.12
CA HIS A 7 0.59 -23.06 -2.97
C HIS A 7 -0.52 -22.72 -1.95
N LEU A 8 -0.74 -21.44 -1.65
CA LEU A 8 -1.83 -21.02 -0.76
C LEU A 8 -3.21 -21.31 -1.38
N GLU A 9 -3.37 -21.15 -2.69
CA GLU A 9 -4.57 -21.52 -3.44
C GLU A 9 -4.88 -23.00 -3.31
N GLN A 10 -3.87 -23.85 -3.49
CA GLN A 10 -3.99 -25.30 -3.29
C GLN A 10 -4.38 -25.65 -1.85
N GLN A 11 -3.86 -24.93 -0.84
CA GLN A 11 -4.28 -25.14 0.55
C GLN A 11 -5.74 -24.72 0.78
N THR A 12 -6.16 -23.59 0.21
CA THR A 12 -7.53 -23.08 0.36
C THR A 12 -8.58 -23.91 -0.39
N SER A 13 -8.19 -24.70 -1.38
CA SER A 13 -9.09 -25.58 -2.14
C SER A 13 -9.31 -26.95 -1.49
N GLN A 14 -8.60 -27.27 -0.40
CA GLN A 14 -8.81 -28.51 0.33
C GLN A 14 -10.18 -28.52 1.02
N PRO A 15 -10.95 -29.64 0.96
CA PRO A 15 -12.28 -29.73 1.56
C PRO A 15 -12.30 -29.41 3.07
N ASP A 16 -11.26 -29.82 3.78
CA ASP A 16 -11.15 -29.67 5.24
C ASP A 16 -10.54 -28.34 5.68
N PHE A 17 -10.20 -27.45 4.74
CA PHE A 17 -9.52 -26.19 5.05
C PHE A 17 -10.28 -25.33 6.06
N TRP A 18 -11.60 -25.29 5.93
CA TRP A 18 -12.49 -24.48 6.79
C TRP A 18 -12.76 -25.12 8.16
N ASN A 19 -12.34 -26.36 8.40
CA ASN A 19 -12.54 -27.05 9.68
C ASN A 19 -11.71 -26.44 10.82
N HIS A 20 -10.64 -25.70 10.48
CA HIS A 20 -9.78 -25.01 11.46
C HIS A 20 -9.80 -23.49 11.25
N ALA A 21 -10.84 -22.82 11.78
CA ALA A 21 -11.08 -21.39 11.57
C ALA A 21 -9.87 -20.46 11.82
N PRO A 22 -9.04 -20.62 12.89
CA PRO A 22 -7.88 -19.76 13.10
C PRO A 22 -6.80 -19.92 12.02
N LYS A 23 -6.56 -21.16 11.57
CA LYS A 23 -5.58 -21.47 10.52
C LYS A 23 -6.06 -20.99 9.16
N ALA A 24 -7.34 -21.22 8.86
CA ALA A 24 -7.99 -20.72 7.65
C ALA A 24 -7.91 -19.20 7.55
N ALA A 25 -8.22 -18.48 8.63
CA ALA A 25 -8.14 -17.02 8.67
C ALA A 25 -6.71 -16.50 8.41
N LYS A 26 -5.69 -17.14 8.98
CA LYS A 26 -4.28 -16.75 8.77
C LYS A 26 -3.86 -16.96 7.30
N ILE A 27 -4.19 -18.11 6.71
CA ILE A 27 -3.85 -18.44 5.33
C ILE A 27 -4.59 -17.52 4.35
N SER A 28 -5.89 -17.28 4.57
CA SER A 28 -6.69 -16.39 3.72
C SER A 28 -6.20 -14.94 3.77
N ARG A 29 -5.80 -14.43 4.94
CA ARG A 29 -5.17 -13.10 5.05
C ARG A 29 -3.88 -13.04 4.25
N LYS A 30 -3.00 -14.03 4.40
CA LYS A 30 -1.73 -14.07 3.67
C LYS A 30 -1.95 -14.14 2.15
N LYS A 31 -2.89 -14.96 1.70
CA LYS A 31 -3.30 -15.05 0.29
C LYS A 31 -3.78 -13.69 -0.23
N SER A 32 -4.71 -13.04 0.47
CA SER A 32 -5.25 -11.74 0.09
C SER A 32 -4.18 -10.64 0.03
N THR A 33 -3.21 -10.65 0.93
CA THR A 33 -2.05 -9.74 0.88
C THR A 33 -1.26 -9.97 -0.42
N ILE A 34 -0.85 -11.21 -0.71
CA ILE A 34 -0.05 -11.52 -1.90
C ILE A 34 -0.83 -11.21 -3.20
N GLU A 35 -2.13 -11.49 -3.24
CA GLU A 35 -2.99 -11.17 -4.40
C GLU A 35 -3.06 -9.67 -4.65
N ARG A 36 -3.27 -8.88 -3.58
CA ARG A 36 -3.30 -7.42 -3.67
C ARG A 36 -1.98 -6.87 -4.20
N ASP A 37 -0.86 -7.34 -3.64
CA ASP A 37 0.46 -6.86 -4.03
C ASP A 37 0.76 -7.24 -5.50
N LEU A 38 0.42 -8.46 -5.93
CA LEU A 38 0.54 -8.87 -7.34
C LEU A 38 -0.38 -8.05 -8.27
N GLN A 39 -1.59 -7.70 -7.82
CA GLN A 39 -2.48 -6.87 -8.60
C GLN A 39 -1.92 -5.45 -8.78
N GLN A 40 -1.38 -4.84 -7.71
CA GLN A 40 -0.70 -3.54 -7.80
C GLN A 40 0.45 -3.58 -8.83
N TRP A 41 1.26 -4.64 -8.83
CA TRP A 41 2.32 -4.80 -9.83
C TRP A 41 1.79 -4.88 -11.26
N ARG A 42 0.72 -5.65 -11.49
CA ARG A 42 0.08 -5.76 -12.81
C ARG A 42 -0.49 -4.42 -13.29
N ASP A 43 -1.10 -3.66 -12.39
CA ASP A 43 -1.69 -2.36 -12.72
C ASP A 43 -0.59 -1.34 -13.11
N ILE A 44 0.54 -1.33 -12.38
CA ILE A 44 1.68 -0.48 -12.72
C ILE A 44 2.31 -0.88 -14.05
N ASP A 45 2.54 -2.18 -14.27
CA ASP A 45 3.12 -2.67 -15.52
C ASP A 45 2.22 -2.35 -16.73
N GLY A 46 0.91 -2.59 -16.58
CA GLY A 46 -0.08 -2.23 -17.60
C GLY A 46 -0.08 -0.73 -17.91
N LYS A 47 -0.04 0.13 -16.87
CA LYS A 47 0.01 1.58 -17.09
C LYS A 47 1.32 2.02 -17.75
N MET A 48 2.45 1.42 -17.38
CA MET A 48 3.75 1.69 -18.01
C MET A 48 3.75 1.32 -19.49
N ASN A 49 3.18 0.15 -19.84
CA ASN A 49 3.07 -0.28 -21.24
C ASN A 49 2.19 0.67 -22.05
N ASN A 50 1.07 1.14 -21.48
CA ASN A 50 0.22 2.14 -22.14
C ASN A 50 0.95 3.48 -22.33
N LEU A 51 1.70 3.95 -21.34
CA LEU A 51 2.50 5.18 -21.43
C LEU A 51 3.59 5.07 -22.51
N ARG A 52 4.24 3.91 -22.64
CA ARG A 52 5.22 3.66 -23.71
C ARG A 52 4.58 3.70 -25.09
N ALA A 53 3.44 3.03 -25.26
CA ALA A 53 2.71 3.07 -26.52
C ALA A 53 2.27 4.50 -26.89
N LEU A 54 1.82 5.29 -25.90
CA LEU A 54 1.46 6.69 -26.11
C LEU A 54 2.66 7.56 -26.47
N LEU A 55 3.83 7.32 -25.84
CA LEU A 55 5.08 7.99 -26.19
C LEU A 55 5.49 7.69 -27.63
N GLU A 56 5.52 6.41 -28.03
CA GLU A 56 5.83 6.01 -29.41
C GLU A 56 4.88 6.69 -30.40
N LEU A 57 3.58 6.70 -30.12
CA LEU A 57 2.58 7.35 -30.98
C LEU A 57 2.77 8.87 -31.08
N ALA A 58 3.13 9.52 -29.98
CA ALA A 58 3.39 10.96 -29.96
C ALA A 58 4.67 11.33 -30.72
N GLU A 59 5.73 10.51 -30.60
CA GLU A 59 6.99 10.69 -31.34
C GLU A 59 6.80 10.47 -32.85
N GLU A 60 6.05 9.45 -33.25
CA GLU A 60 5.79 9.14 -34.66
C GLU A 60 4.89 10.17 -35.35
N SER A 61 3.84 10.63 -34.66
CA SER A 61 2.85 11.54 -35.25
C SER A 61 3.26 13.02 -35.17
N GLY A 62 4.12 13.39 -34.22
CA GLY A 62 4.44 14.78 -33.93
C GLY A 62 3.25 15.59 -33.41
N ASP A 63 2.17 14.93 -32.96
CA ASP A 63 0.95 15.58 -32.48
C ASP A 63 1.17 16.16 -31.07
N ALA A 64 1.07 17.49 -30.98
CA ALA A 64 1.21 18.22 -29.73
C ALA A 64 0.14 17.85 -28.69
N GLU A 65 -1.02 17.35 -29.13
CA GLU A 65 -2.11 16.99 -28.22
C GLU A 65 -1.88 15.63 -27.59
N LEU A 66 -1.29 14.68 -28.32
CA LEU A 66 -0.79 13.42 -27.75
C LEU A 66 0.35 13.67 -26.75
N ALA A 67 1.24 14.63 -27.04
CA ALA A 67 2.30 15.00 -26.10
C ALA A 67 1.76 15.60 -24.79
N LYS A 68 0.68 16.40 -24.86
CA LYS A 68 -0.01 16.91 -23.66
C LYS A 68 -0.71 15.79 -22.88
N GLU A 69 -1.38 14.87 -23.57
CA GLU A 69 -2.02 13.71 -22.95
C GLU A 69 -0.99 12.84 -22.21
N LEU A 70 0.16 12.58 -22.84
CA LEU A 70 1.27 11.85 -22.23
C LEU A 70 1.77 12.54 -20.95
N THR A 71 1.99 13.85 -21.02
CA THR A 71 2.44 14.65 -19.86
C THR A 71 1.44 14.54 -18.71
N PHE A 72 0.15 14.71 -18.99
CA PHE A 72 -0.90 14.58 -17.98
C PHE A 72 -0.94 13.18 -17.35
N GLU A 73 -0.81 12.13 -18.16
CA GLU A 73 -0.82 10.75 -17.66
C GLU A 73 0.42 10.42 -16.83
N LEU A 74 1.58 10.98 -17.16
CA LEU A 74 2.80 10.89 -16.36
C LEU A 74 2.63 11.57 -15.00
N ASP A 75 2.07 12.78 -14.96
CA ASP A 75 1.80 13.53 -13.71
C ASP A 75 0.88 12.75 -12.75
N GLN A 76 -0.05 11.97 -13.29
CA GLN A 76 -0.94 11.11 -12.49
C GLN A 76 -0.27 9.79 -12.05
N PHE A 77 0.69 9.30 -12.84
CA PHE A 77 1.32 8.01 -12.62
C PHE A 77 2.51 8.09 -11.65
N GLU A 78 3.33 9.13 -11.75
CA GLU A 78 4.50 9.35 -10.90
C GLU A 78 4.20 9.25 -9.38
N PRO A 79 3.17 9.91 -8.83
CA PRO A 79 2.88 9.80 -7.39
C PRO A 79 2.44 8.38 -6.98
N LYS A 80 1.79 7.63 -7.88
CA LYS A 80 1.38 6.23 -7.62
C LYS A 80 2.60 5.31 -7.58
N LEU A 81 3.53 5.49 -8.52
CA LEU A 81 4.79 4.75 -8.55
C LEU A 81 5.64 5.06 -7.32
N ALA A 82 5.71 6.33 -6.91
CA ALA A 82 6.42 6.76 -5.71
C ALA A 82 5.81 6.14 -4.43
N ALA A 83 4.47 6.08 -4.34
CA ALA A 83 3.77 5.42 -3.24
C ALA A 83 4.10 3.92 -3.17
N LEU A 84 4.05 3.20 -4.30
CA LEU A 84 4.42 1.77 -4.31
C LEU A 84 5.89 1.57 -3.92
N ARG A 85 6.80 2.43 -4.41
CA ARG A 85 8.21 2.37 -4.02
C ARG A 85 8.39 2.50 -2.51
N LEU A 86 7.63 3.39 -1.88
CA LEU A 86 7.65 3.53 -0.42
C LEU A 86 7.12 2.27 0.28
N GLU A 87 6.04 1.67 -0.22
CA GLU A 87 5.53 0.40 0.32
C GLU A 87 6.56 -0.73 0.21
N LEU A 88 7.30 -0.81 -0.89
CA LEU A 88 8.36 -1.82 -1.06
C LEU A 88 9.55 -1.61 -0.11
N LEU A 89 9.86 -0.36 0.24
CA LEU A 89 10.86 -0.05 1.26
C LEU A 89 10.41 -0.49 2.66
N LEU A 90 9.09 -0.57 2.90
CA LEU A 90 8.46 -1.03 4.14
C LEU A 90 8.11 -2.53 4.06
N SER A 91 9.11 -3.35 3.71
CA SER A 91 8.97 -4.81 3.57
C SER A 91 9.71 -5.62 4.64
N GLY A 92 10.03 -4.99 5.77
CA GLY A 92 10.56 -5.64 6.96
C GLY A 92 9.57 -6.65 7.55
N GLU A 93 10.09 -7.63 8.29
CA GLU A 93 9.29 -8.72 8.88
C GLU A 93 8.13 -8.24 9.77
N LEU A 94 8.32 -7.09 10.44
CA LEU A 94 7.34 -6.52 11.37
C LEU A 94 6.43 -5.47 10.73
N ASP A 95 6.72 -5.01 9.52
CA ASP A 95 5.96 -3.94 8.85
C ASP A 95 4.47 -4.27 8.63
N PRO A 96 4.05 -5.54 8.44
CA PRO A 96 2.64 -5.90 8.36
C PRO A 96 1.89 -5.84 9.70
N ASN A 97 2.59 -5.72 10.83
CA ASN A 97 1.97 -5.74 12.15
C ASN A 97 1.36 -4.39 12.51
N ASN A 98 0.38 -4.40 13.42
CA ASN A 98 -0.12 -3.17 14.02
C ASN A 98 1.00 -2.50 14.82
N ALA A 99 1.13 -1.18 14.67
CA ALA A 99 2.06 -0.38 15.47
C ALA A 99 1.43 0.01 16.80
N ILE A 100 2.21 -0.07 17.89
CA ILE A 100 1.88 0.57 19.17
C ILE A 100 2.70 1.86 19.26
N VAL A 101 2.00 2.99 19.39
CA VAL A 101 2.63 4.31 19.46
C VAL A 101 2.43 4.88 20.86
N ALA A 102 3.53 5.14 21.56
CA ALA A 102 3.53 5.80 22.86
C ALA A 102 4.15 7.20 22.72
N ILE A 103 3.43 8.23 23.18
CA ILE A 103 3.89 9.62 23.16
C ILE A 103 4.12 10.05 24.61
N HIS A 104 5.37 10.35 24.94
CA HIS A 104 5.76 10.83 26.26
C HIS A 104 6.07 12.33 26.19
N PRO A 105 5.44 13.17 27.02
CA PRO A 105 5.82 14.57 27.11
C PRO A 105 7.25 14.66 27.66
N GLY A 106 8.07 15.52 27.04
CA GLY A 106 9.43 15.81 27.51
C GLY A 106 9.45 16.67 28.77
N ALA A 107 10.64 17.17 29.11
CA ALA A 107 10.80 18.16 30.18
C ALA A 107 10.14 19.49 29.76
N GLY A 108 9.37 20.12 30.67
CA GLY A 108 8.67 21.39 30.41
C GLY A 108 7.26 21.51 31.02
N GLY A 109 6.80 20.51 31.78
CA GLY A 109 5.55 20.60 32.52
C GLY A 109 4.32 20.66 31.60
N THR A 110 3.40 21.58 31.85
CA THR A 110 2.12 21.69 31.12
C THR A 110 2.29 21.92 29.63
N GLU A 111 3.25 22.76 29.21
CA GLU A 111 3.46 23.05 27.78
C GLU A 111 3.89 21.80 27.00
N SER A 112 4.74 20.95 27.60
CA SER A 112 5.13 19.68 27.00
C SER A 112 3.97 18.69 26.93
N GLN A 113 3.04 18.74 27.88
CA GLN A 113 1.81 17.91 27.84
C GLN A 113 0.88 18.36 26.72
N ASP A 114 0.65 19.67 26.57
CA ASP A 114 -0.17 20.22 25.49
C ASP A 114 0.41 19.87 24.12
N TRP A 115 1.72 19.93 23.97
CA TRP A 115 2.40 19.49 22.76
C TRP A 115 2.24 17.99 22.49
N ALA A 116 2.40 17.14 23.50
CA ALA A 116 2.16 15.71 23.37
C ALA A 116 0.72 15.40 22.93
N GLN A 117 -0.27 16.15 23.46
CA GLN A 117 -1.66 16.04 23.01
C GLN A 117 -1.85 16.50 21.56
N MET A 118 -1.15 17.56 21.12
CA MET A 118 -1.16 17.99 19.72
C MET A 118 -0.63 16.91 18.79
N LEU A 119 0.50 16.27 19.15
CA LEU A 119 1.07 15.16 18.39
C LEU A 119 0.14 13.95 18.35
N LEU A 120 -0.50 13.60 19.47
CA LEU A 120 -1.49 12.52 19.50
C LEU A 120 -2.61 12.79 18.50
N ARG A 121 -3.22 13.99 18.54
CA ARG A 121 -4.28 14.37 17.58
C ARG A 121 -3.80 14.35 16.13
N MET A 122 -2.54 14.74 15.88
CA MET A 122 -1.94 14.69 14.55
C MET A 122 -1.86 13.26 14.02
N TYR A 123 -1.32 12.33 14.81
CA TYR A 123 -1.18 10.92 14.40
C TYR A 123 -2.52 10.21 14.25
N VAL A 124 -3.50 10.49 15.11
CA VAL A 124 -4.87 9.97 14.98
C VAL A 124 -5.47 10.39 13.63
N ARG A 125 -5.41 11.69 13.30
CA ARG A 125 -5.93 12.20 12.01
C ARG A 125 -5.19 11.63 10.80
N TRP A 126 -3.87 11.44 10.90
CA TRP A 126 -3.09 10.80 9.84
C TRP A 126 -3.51 9.34 9.63
N ALA A 127 -3.66 8.57 10.71
CA ALA A 127 -4.07 7.17 10.66
C ALA A 127 -5.47 7.02 10.03
N GLU A 128 -6.42 7.87 10.41
CA GLU A 128 -7.77 7.91 9.82
C GLU A 128 -7.73 8.22 8.32
N ARG A 129 -6.93 9.19 7.87
CA ARG A 129 -6.75 9.50 6.44
C ARG A 129 -6.15 8.33 5.66
N LYS A 130 -5.29 7.53 6.30
CA LYS A 130 -4.73 6.28 5.75
C LYS A 130 -5.67 5.08 5.91
N LYS A 131 -6.89 5.28 6.45
CA LYS A 131 -7.92 4.25 6.70
C LYS A 131 -7.48 3.18 7.71
N PHE A 132 -6.55 3.50 8.60
CA PHE A 132 -6.18 2.62 9.71
C PHE A 132 -7.18 2.76 10.87
N LYS A 133 -7.42 1.66 11.59
CA LYS A 133 -8.17 1.68 12.85
C LYS A 133 -7.24 2.13 13.97
N VAL A 134 -7.69 3.11 14.76
CA VAL A 134 -6.99 3.56 15.97
C VAL A 134 -7.74 3.04 17.20
N GLU A 135 -7.00 2.49 18.16
CA GLU A 135 -7.52 2.03 19.44
C GLU A 135 -6.61 2.56 20.54
N THR A 136 -7.20 3.20 21.55
CA THR A 136 -6.48 3.65 22.74
C THR A 136 -6.40 2.48 23.72
N LEU A 137 -5.17 2.11 24.11
CA LEU A 137 -4.89 1.05 25.08
C LEU A 137 -4.97 1.54 26.53
#